data_AF-A0A7S2PLX3-F1
#
_entry.id   AF-A0A7S2PLX3-F1
#
_cell.length_a   1.000
_cell.length_b   1.000
_cell.length_c   1.000
_cell.angle_alpha   90.00
_cell.angle_beta   90.00
_cell.angle_gamma   90.00
#
_symmetry.space_group_name_H-M   'P 1'
#
loop_
_entity.id
_entity.type
_entity.pdbx_description
1 polymer ?
#
loop_
_entity_poly.entity_id
_entity_poly.type
_entity_poly.pdbx_seq_one_letter_code
_entity_poly.pdbx_strand_id
1 'polypeptide(L)'
;MAPAERNKYCFLDIDINNHRAKHALGAAFVQATDTRYGFTSQDLRKLGGSEIHRIHTEELIVNDHDFAQRVSDLGGYALSHSTEEDGGRIIVELFWDIAPLACENFATLCGNKSSGKPQIGVCGKPLAYIGSQFHRVVAGFVMQGG
;
A
#
# COMPACT_ATOMS: atom_id res chain seq x y z
N MET A 1 -21.13 33.64 -8.62
CA MET A 1 -19.93 32.85 -8.28
C MET A 1 -20.20 31.43 -8.77
N ALA A 2 -19.50 30.96 -9.80
CA ALA A 2 -19.74 29.60 -10.32
C ALA A 2 -19.43 28.57 -9.23
N PRO A 3 -20.22 27.50 -9.07
CA PRO A 3 -19.89 26.45 -8.11
C PRO A 3 -18.53 25.86 -8.51
N ALA A 4 -17.58 25.83 -7.57
CA ALA A 4 -16.31 25.16 -7.76
C ALA A 4 -16.58 23.73 -8.24
N GLU A 5 -15.90 23.30 -9.31
CA GLU A 5 -16.05 21.97 -9.88
C GLU A 5 -15.74 20.92 -8.80
N ARG A 6 -16.78 20.27 -8.29
CA ARG A 6 -16.64 19.28 -7.21
C ARG A 6 -16.16 17.97 -7.81
N ASN A 7 -15.17 17.34 -7.17
CA ASN A 7 -14.65 16.05 -7.61
C ASN A 7 -15.79 15.03 -7.67
N LYS A 8 -16.07 14.50 -8.86
CA LYS A 8 -17.09 13.46 -9.05
C LYS A 8 -16.64 12.11 -8.48
N TYR A 9 -15.34 11.84 -8.51
CA TYR A 9 -14.75 10.57 -8.07
C TYR A 9 -13.65 10.77 -7.03
N CYS A 10 -13.55 9.82 -6.11
CA CYS A 10 -12.43 9.63 -5.21
C CYS A 10 -11.82 8.24 -5.42
N PHE A 11 -10.55 8.10 -5.04
CA PHE A 11 -9.76 6.89 -5.25
C PHE A 11 -9.20 6.42 -3.92
N LEU A 12 -9.36 5.13 -3.62
CA LEU A 12 -8.73 4.46 -2.48
C LEU A 12 -7.81 3.37 -3.02
N ASP A 13 -6.52 3.50 -2.72
CA ASP A 13 -5.52 2.48 -3.04
C ASP A 13 -5.42 1.51 -1.88
N ILE A 14 -5.81 0.26 -2.11
CA ILE A 14 -5.78 -0.80 -1.11
C ILE A 14 -4.48 -1.59 -1.25
N ASP A 15 -3.79 -1.80 -0.13
CA ASP A 15 -2.60 -2.64 0.00
C ASP A 15 -2.93 -3.80 0.94
N ILE A 16 -2.89 -5.02 0.44
CA ILE A 16 -3.18 -6.24 1.20
C ILE A 16 -1.87 -6.73 1.79
N ASN A 17 -1.87 -7.05 3.08
CA ASN A 17 -0.73 -7.65 3.79
C ASN A 17 0.60 -6.88 3.66
N ASN A 18 0.55 -5.54 3.55
CA ASN A 18 1.72 -4.67 3.34
C ASN A 18 2.55 -5.07 2.11
N HIS A 19 1.92 -5.59 1.06
CA HIS A 19 2.60 -6.07 -0.13
C HIS A 19 3.54 -5.01 -0.72
N ARG A 20 3.12 -3.74 -0.80
CA ARG A 20 3.99 -2.66 -1.32
C ARG A 20 5.29 -2.51 -0.53
N ALA A 21 5.21 -2.58 0.81
CA ALA A 21 6.38 -2.47 1.67
C ALA A 21 7.30 -3.70 1.54
N LYS A 22 6.72 -4.90 1.45
CA LYS A 22 7.47 -6.14 1.22
C LYS A 22 8.16 -6.14 -0.14
N HIS A 23 7.45 -5.74 -1.20
CA HIS A 23 8.03 -5.60 -2.54
C HIS A 23 9.16 -4.58 -2.57
N ALA A 24 9.01 -3.44 -1.89
CA ALA A 24 10.08 -2.45 -1.76
C ALA A 24 11.31 -3.00 -1.02
N LEU A 25 11.09 -3.78 0.06
CA LEU A 25 12.16 -4.45 0.78
C LEU A 25 12.89 -5.47 -0.10
N GLY A 26 12.16 -6.26 -0.89
CA GLY A 26 12.72 -7.20 -1.85
C GLY A 26 13.55 -6.54 -2.93
N ALA A 27 13.05 -5.45 -3.50
CA ALA A 27 13.79 -4.66 -4.47
C ALA A 27 15.09 -4.10 -3.87
N ALA A 28 15.03 -3.57 -2.64
CA ALA A 28 16.21 -3.07 -1.94
C ALA A 28 17.21 -4.19 -1.61
N PHE A 29 16.73 -5.38 -1.26
CA PHE A 29 17.56 -6.55 -1.02
C PHE A 29 18.29 -6.98 -2.28
N VAL A 30 17.57 -7.19 -3.39
CA VAL A 30 18.18 -7.57 -4.68
C VAL A 30 19.20 -6.54 -5.12
N GLN A 31 18.87 -5.25 -5.02
CA GLN A 31 19.78 -4.17 -5.40
C GLN A 31 21.05 -4.14 -4.56
N ALA A 32 20.97 -4.44 -3.25
CA ALA A 32 22.11 -4.38 -2.34
C ALA A 32 22.95 -5.68 -2.31
N THR A 33 22.39 -6.80 -2.75
CA THR A 33 22.97 -8.13 -2.54
C THR A 33 23.16 -8.95 -3.82
N ASP A 34 22.98 -8.32 -4.99
CA ASP A 34 23.18 -8.91 -6.32
C ASP A 34 24.49 -9.69 -6.44
N THR A 35 25.62 -9.09 -6.06
CA THR A 35 26.94 -9.69 -6.09
C THR A 35 27.13 -10.75 -5.00
N ARG A 36 26.50 -10.58 -3.84
CA ARG A 36 26.57 -11.50 -2.69
C ARG A 36 25.87 -12.83 -2.98
N TYR A 37 24.70 -12.78 -3.65
CA TYR A 37 23.87 -13.95 -3.91
C TYR A 37 23.82 -14.39 -5.38
N GLY A 38 24.51 -13.66 -6.26
CA GLY A 38 24.69 -13.99 -7.67
C GLY A 38 23.43 -13.75 -8.51
N PHE A 39 22.68 -12.67 -8.24
CA PHE A 39 21.51 -12.33 -9.04
C PHE A 39 21.91 -11.83 -10.44
N THR A 40 21.13 -12.22 -11.45
CA THR A 40 21.32 -11.84 -12.85
C THR A 40 20.96 -10.38 -13.11
N SER A 41 20.23 -9.74 -12.19
CA SER A 41 19.86 -8.33 -12.27
C SER A 41 19.71 -7.68 -10.89
N GLN A 42 19.93 -6.37 -10.83
CA GLN A 42 19.59 -5.53 -9.67
C GLN A 42 18.11 -5.15 -9.63
N ASP A 43 17.36 -5.41 -10.71
CA ASP A 43 15.93 -5.17 -10.78
C ASP A 43 15.18 -6.46 -10.45
N LEU A 44 14.49 -6.48 -9.30
CA LEU A 44 13.67 -7.61 -8.84
C LEU A 44 12.73 -8.13 -9.94
N ARG A 45 12.19 -7.24 -10.78
CA ARG A 45 11.23 -7.59 -11.85
C ARG A 45 11.86 -8.34 -13.03
N LYS A 46 13.19 -8.30 -13.14
CA LYS A 46 13.94 -8.99 -14.19
C LYS A 46 14.46 -10.35 -13.75
N LEU A 47 14.36 -10.66 -12.46
CA LEU A 47 14.71 -11.97 -11.93
C LEU A 47 13.64 -12.99 -12.35
N GLY A 48 14.03 -14.25 -12.47
CA GLY A 48 13.13 -15.32 -12.86
C GLY A 48 13.54 -16.67 -12.26
N GLY A 49 12.67 -17.67 -12.41
CA GLY A 49 12.97 -19.05 -12.03
C GLY A 49 13.44 -19.20 -10.58
N SER A 50 14.63 -19.80 -10.40
CA SER A 50 15.20 -20.09 -9.08
C SER A 50 15.61 -18.84 -8.30
N GLU A 51 15.89 -17.72 -8.96
CA GLU A 51 16.28 -16.47 -8.30
C GLU A 51 15.10 -15.87 -7.52
N ILE A 52 13.95 -15.76 -8.20
CA ILE A 52 12.68 -15.37 -7.56
C ILE A 52 12.33 -16.39 -6.47
N HIS A 53 12.40 -17.68 -6.74
CA HIS A 53 12.04 -18.69 -5.74
C HIS A 53 12.82 -18.52 -4.43
N ARG A 54 14.15 -18.29 -4.49
CA ARG A 54 15.01 -18.08 -3.31
C ARG A 54 14.70 -16.81 -2.53
N ILE A 55 14.13 -15.80 -3.18
CA ILE A 55 13.67 -14.56 -2.53
C ILE A 55 12.27 -14.78 -1.92
N HIS A 56 11.38 -15.48 -2.63
CA HIS A 56 10.00 -15.73 -2.22
C HIS A 56 9.85 -16.74 -1.09
N THR A 57 10.74 -17.75 -0.98
CA THR A 57 10.72 -18.71 0.13
C THR A 57 11.24 -18.10 1.44
N GLU A 58 11.50 -16.79 1.47
CA GLU A 58 11.97 -16.04 2.63
C GLU A 58 13.39 -16.41 3.11
N GLU A 59 13.95 -17.53 2.65
CA GLU A 59 15.22 -18.08 3.15
C GLU A 59 16.41 -17.14 2.98
N LEU A 60 16.51 -16.43 1.85
CA LEU A 60 17.67 -15.54 1.66
C LEU A 60 17.57 -14.27 2.50
N ILE A 61 16.43 -13.57 2.42
CA ILE A 61 16.29 -12.25 3.02
C ILE A 61 16.11 -12.31 4.55
N VAL A 62 15.48 -13.36 5.07
CA VAL A 62 15.31 -13.58 6.51
C VAL A 62 16.63 -13.95 7.18
N ASN A 63 17.52 -14.64 6.47
CA ASN A 63 18.81 -15.07 7.01
C ASN A 63 19.94 -14.06 6.72
N ASP A 64 19.69 -13.01 5.95
CA ASP A 64 20.68 -11.97 5.68
C ASP A 64 20.81 -11.02 6.89
N HIS A 65 22.02 -10.89 7.43
CA HIS A 65 22.27 -10.09 8.64
C HIS A 65 21.90 -8.60 8.48
N ASP A 66 21.91 -8.05 7.26
CA ASP A 66 21.59 -6.64 7.01
C ASP A 66 20.07 -6.41 6.85
N PHE A 67 19.31 -7.47 6.52
CA PHE A 67 17.89 -7.38 6.15
C PHE A 67 16.93 -8.13 7.09
N ALA A 68 17.40 -9.11 7.87
CA ALA A 68 16.60 -9.93 8.77
C ALA A 68 15.73 -9.10 9.73
N GLN A 69 16.32 -8.06 10.34
CA GLN A 69 15.58 -7.17 11.25
C GLN A 69 14.47 -6.42 10.52
N ARG A 70 14.69 -5.99 9.27
CA ARG A 70 13.71 -5.26 8.47
C ARG A 70 12.51 -6.14 8.09
N VAL A 71 12.76 -7.43 7.86
CA VAL A 71 11.69 -8.41 7.65
C VAL A 71 10.85 -8.57 8.91
N SER A 72 11.50 -8.66 10.08
CA SER A 72 10.82 -8.74 11.37
C SER A 72 9.94 -7.53 11.63
N ASP A 73 10.44 -6.32 11.34
CA ASP A 73 9.71 -5.06 11.53
C ASP A 73 8.45 -4.96 10.64
N LEU A 74 8.42 -5.66 9.50
CA LEU A 74 7.26 -5.74 8.61
C LEU A 74 6.25 -6.85 8.97
N GLY A 75 6.55 -7.66 9.99
CA GLY A 75 5.72 -8.79 10.42
C GLY A 75 5.87 -10.05 9.54
N GLY A 76 7.07 -10.26 8.96
CA GLY A 76 7.36 -11.39 8.07
C GLY A 76 7.38 -11.00 6.59
N TYR A 77 7.84 -11.91 5.73
CA TYR A 77 8.15 -11.59 4.33
C TYR A 77 7.51 -12.55 3.32
N ALA A 78 6.19 -12.64 3.28
CA ALA A 78 5.54 -13.34 2.16
C ALA A 78 5.46 -12.39 0.95
N LEU A 79 6.39 -12.46 -0.01
CA LEU A 79 6.14 -11.92 -1.35
C LEU A 79 5.17 -12.86 -2.07
N SER A 80 4.02 -12.35 -2.53
CA SER A 80 3.14 -13.17 -3.37
C SER A 80 3.79 -13.41 -4.73
N HIS A 81 3.69 -14.64 -5.24
CA HIS A 81 4.33 -15.07 -6.50
C HIS A 81 3.89 -14.26 -7.74
N SER A 82 2.87 -13.43 -7.61
CA SER A 82 2.36 -12.55 -8.66
C SER A 82 2.76 -11.10 -8.37
N THR A 83 3.49 -10.48 -9.29
CA THR A 83 3.80 -9.05 -9.26
C THR A 83 2.57 -8.14 -9.41
N GLU A 84 1.35 -8.69 -9.57
CA GLU A 84 0.16 -7.93 -9.96
C GLU A 84 -1.00 -7.85 -8.95
N GLU A 85 -1.09 -8.64 -7.88
CA GLU A 85 -2.45 -8.88 -7.29
C GLU A 85 -2.61 -8.86 -5.75
N ASP A 86 -1.79 -8.13 -5.00
CA ASP A 86 -2.04 -7.99 -3.54
C ASP A 86 -2.66 -6.64 -3.19
N GLY A 87 -3.35 -6.00 -4.12
CA GLY A 87 -3.96 -4.69 -3.89
C GLY A 87 -4.70 -4.18 -5.12
N GLY A 88 -5.55 -3.18 -4.93
CA GLY A 88 -6.38 -2.64 -5.99
C GLY A 88 -6.81 -1.21 -5.73
N ARG A 89 -7.24 -0.53 -6.78
CA ARG A 89 -7.83 0.81 -6.68
C ARG A 89 -9.34 0.70 -6.66
N ILE A 90 -9.95 1.15 -5.58
CA ILE A 90 -11.40 1.38 -5.50
C ILE A 90 -11.68 2.78 -6.02
N ILE A 91 -12.62 2.88 -6.97
CA ILE A 91 -13.12 4.16 -7.48
C ILE A 91 -14.50 4.39 -6.84
N VAL A 92 -14.64 5.49 -6.13
CA VAL A 92 -15.87 5.87 -5.42
C VAL A 92 -16.48 7.08 -6.10
N GLU A 93 -17.71 6.96 -6.59
CA GLU A 93 -18.50 8.09 -7.08
C GLU A 93 -19.17 8.85 -5.93
N LEU A 94 -19.14 10.18 -5.99
CA LEU A 94 -19.71 11.05 -4.96
C LEU A 94 -21.02 11.68 -5.44
N PHE A 95 -22.11 11.41 -4.72
CA PHE A 95 -23.45 11.95 -4.98
C PHE A 95 -23.67 13.27 -4.21
N TRP A 96 -23.07 14.34 -4.71
CA TRP A 96 -23.08 15.68 -4.10
C TRP A 96 -24.46 16.33 -3.98
N ASP A 97 -25.38 15.93 -4.84
CA ASP A 97 -26.79 16.33 -4.86
C ASP A 97 -27.61 15.66 -3.74
N ILE A 98 -27.21 14.45 -3.33
CA ILE A 98 -27.89 13.67 -2.29
C ILE A 98 -27.29 13.96 -0.91
N ALA A 99 -25.96 13.93 -0.77
CA ALA A 99 -25.29 14.00 0.52
C ALA A 99 -24.04 14.91 0.47
N PRO A 100 -24.22 16.23 0.29
CA PRO A 100 -23.11 17.16 0.05
C PRO A 100 -22.07 17.20 1.17
N LEU A 101 -22.51 17.19 2.44
CA LEU A 101 -21.60 17.23 3.59
C LEU A 101 -20.78 15.93 3.74
N ALA A 102 -21.39 14.78 3.44
CA ALA A 102 -20.69 13.50 3.47
C ALA A 102 -19.67 13.40 2.34
N CYS A 103 -20.03 13.87 1.14
CA CYS A 103 -19.13 13.94 0.00
C CYS A 103 -17.94 14.88 0.28
N GLU A 104 -18.17 16.03 0.91
CA GLU A 104 -17.11 16.96 1.29
C GLU A 104 -16.13 16.34 2.30
N ASN A 105 -16.64 15.71 3.34
CA ASN A 105 -15.83 15.01 4.33
C ASN A 105 -15.02 13.87 3.68
N PHE A 106 -15.67 13.00 2.91
CA PHE A 106 -15.01 11.86 2.28
C PHE A 106 -13.94 12.31 1.26
N ALA A 107 -14.25 13.30 0.43
CA ALA A 107 -13.30 13.86 -0.53
C ALA A 107 -12.09 14.50 0.16
N THR A 108 -12.30 15.16 1.30
CA THR A 108 -11.20 15.76 2.09
C THR A 108 -10.29 14.68 2.66
N LEU A 109 -10.86 13.60 3.22
CA LEU A 109 -10.09 12.49 3.80
C LEU A 109 -9.37 11.65 2.73
N CYS A 110 -9.95 11.47 1.54
CA CYS A 110 -9.31 10.79 0.40
C CYS A 110 -8.25 11.67 -0.28
N GLY A 111 -8.56 12.95 -0.39
CA GLY A 111 -7.97 13.86 -1.33
C GLY A 111 -7.39 15.08 -0.65
N ASN A 112 -6.64 14.91 0.44
CA ASN A 112 -5.58 15.85 0.82
C ASN A 112 -4.53 15.93 -0.32
N LYS A 113 -4.97 16.39 -1.49
CA LYS A 113 -4.22 16.91 -2.61
C LYS A 113 -3.88 18.34 -2.23
N SER A 114 -2.65 18.56 -1.78
CA SER A 114 -1.82 19.74 -2.08
C SER A 114 -0.62 19.75 -1.14
N SER A 115 0.45 19.06 -1.52
CA SER A 115 1.83 19.46 -1.20
C SER A 115 2.21 19.68 0.27
N GLY A 116 1.40 19.19 1.22
CA GLY A 116 1.46 19.56 2.63
C GLY A 116 1.02 18.43 3.54
N LYS A 117 1.40 18.52 4.81
CA LYS A 117 1.03 17.52 5.82
C LYS A 117 -0.49 17.57 6.04
N PRO A 118 -1.18 16.42 6.14
CA PRO A 118 -2.59 16.38 6.48
C PRO A 118 -2.86 17.13 7.77
N GLN A 119 -4.01 17.79 7.86
CA GLN A 119 -4.45 18.45 9.07
C GLN A 119 -4.52 17.44 10.22
N ILE A 120 -4.10 17.86 11.41
CA ILE A 120 -4.19 17.02 12.61
C ILE A 120 -5.54 17.27 13.26
N GLY A 121 -6.32 16.21 13.40
CA GLY A 121 -7.60 16.25 14.10
C GLY A 121 -7.42 16.41 15.60
N VAL A 122 -8.54 16.60 16.30
CA VAL A 122 -8.57 16.78 17.77
C VAL A 122 -7.95 15.60 18.52
N CYS A 123 -7.99 14.40 17.93
CA CYS A 123 -7.39 13.19 18.49
C CYS A 123 -5.87 13.05 18.23
N GLY A 124 -5.22 14.08 17.66
CA GLY A 124 -3.79 14.04 17.36
C GLY A 124 -3.42 13.20 16.13
N LYS A 125 -4.41 12.68 15.39
CA LYS A 125 -4.19 11.87 14.18
C LYS A 125 -4.41 12.70 12.91
N PRO A 126 -3.66 12.40 11.83
CA PRO A 126 -3.95 12.94 10.51
C PRO A 126 -5.40 12.71 10.07
N LEU A 127 -6.04 13.76 9.54
CA LEU A 127 -7.34 13.66 8.88
C LEU A 127 -7.15 13.17 7.45
N ALA A 128 -6.81 11.89 7.30
CA ALA A 128 -6.61 11.25 6.00
C ALA A 128 -6.89 9.75 6.11
N TYR A 129 -7.34 9.13 5.01
CA TYR A 129 -7.51 7.67 4.94
C TYR A 129 -6.19 6.91 4.70
N ILE A 130 -5.09 7.60 4.37
CA ILE A 130 -3.79 6.93 4.19
C ILE A 130 -3.36 6.28 5.51
N GLY A 131 -3.08 4.98 5.47
CA GLY A 131 -2.75 4.19 6.65
C GLY A 131 -3.95 3.71 7.48
N SER A 132 -5.19 4.08 7.14
CA SER A 132 -6.39 3.48 7.75
C SER A 132 -6.54 2.02 7.30
N GLN A 133 -6.91 1.15 8.25
CA GLN A 133 -7.11 -0.28 8.01
C GLN A 133 -8.62 -0.59 7.90
N PHE A 134 -8.95 -1.62 7.12
CA PHE A 134 -10.26 -2.28 7.22
C PHE A 134 -10.29 -3.13 8.48
N HIS A 135 -10.72 -2.53 9.58
CA HIS A 135 -10.76 -3.21 10.89
C HIS A 135 -11.91 -4.22 10.99
N ARG A 136 -12.85 -4.22 10.05
CA ARG A 136 -13.96 -5.18 10.02
C ARG A 136 -14.29 -5.59 8.60
N VAL A 137 -14.20 -6.90 8.33
CA VAL A 137 -14.56 -7.51 7.06
C VAL A 137 -15.51 -8.68 7.31
N VAL A 138 -16.70 -8.61 6.72
CA VAL A 138 -17.71 -9.68 6.77
C VAL A 138 -18.02 -10.09 5.33
N ALA A 139 -17.60 -11.30 4.97
CA ALA A 139 -17.78 -11.84 3.63
C ALA A 139 -19.28 -11.87 3.25
N GLY A 140 -19.57 -11.45 2.02
CA GLY A 140 -20.95 -11.33 1.52
C GLY A 140 -21.76 -10.17 2.10
N PHE A 141 -21.15 -9.30 2.92
CA PHE A 141 -21.85 -8.18 3.54
C PHE A 141 -21.10 -6.85 3.41
N VAL A 142 -20.00 -6.65 4.15
CA VAL A 142 -19.36 -5.32 4.22
C VAL A 142 -17.87 -5.40 4.55
N MET A 143 -17.11 -4.50 3.95
CA MET A 143 -15.76 -4.10 4.38
C MET A 143 -15.86 -2.69 4.98
N GLN A 144 -15.45 -2.55 6.23
CA GLN A 144 -15.53 -1.31 6.99
C GLN A 144 -14.14 -0.88 7.45
N GLY A 145 -13.82 0.37 7.15
CA GLY A 145 -12.58 1.04 7.51
C GLY A 145 -12.81 2.55 7.61
N GLY A 146 -11.72 3.30 7.70
CA GLY A 146 -11.75 4.74 7.99
C GLY A 146 -11.30 5.01 9.41
#